data_AF-A0AAD3HN13-F1
#
_entry.id   AF-A0AAD3HN13-F1
#
_cell.length_a   1.000
_cell.length_b   1.000
_cell.length_c   1.000
_cell.angle_alpha   90.00
_cell.angle_beta   90.00
_cell.angle_gamma   90.00
#
_symmetry.space_group_name_H-M   'P 1'
#
loop_
_entity.id
_entity.type
_entity.pdbx_description
1 polymer ?
#
loop_
_entity_poly.entity_id
_entity_poly.type
_entity_poly.pdbx_seq_one_letter_code
_entity_poly.pdbx_strand_id
1 'polypeptide(L)'
;FKQLDSVIGSERFTAAPNQERLVELETLRQYLEEAVEAVDKAVVKTANATERLKKLLTSRDKKETILEMASANEIDQALLDLLQQNIDAARAAEQTAPAEFMEKVKVAAAKYLVTV
;
A
#
# COMPACT_ATOMS: atom_id res chain seq x y z
N PHE A 1 6.55 -21.59 2.46
CA PHE A 1 7.34 -21.46 3.68
C PHE A 1 8.09 -22.78 3.92
N LYS A 2 9.17 -23.04 3.15
CA LYS A 2 9.69 -24.41 2.93
C LYS A 2 10.01 -25.22 4.19
N GLN A 3 10.55 -24.58 5.22
CA GLN A 3 10.89 -25.26 6.48
C GLN A 3 9.63 -25.63 7.27
N LEU A 4 8.64 -24.75 7.37
CA LEU A 4 7.36 -25.02 8.03
C LEU A 4 6.57 -26.10 7.27
N ASP A 5 6.54 -26.01 5.94
CA ASP A 5 5.91 -27.02 5.08
C ASP A 5 6.56 -28.41 5.30
N SER A 6 7.89 -28.46 5.47
CA SER A 6 8.63 -29.69 5.79
C SER A 6 8.33 -30.24 7.18
N VAL A 7 8.16 -29.39 8.19
CA VAL A 7 7.82 -29.80 9.56
C VAL A 7 6.40 -30.31 9.65
N ILE A 8 5.44 -29.62 9.01
CA ILE A 8 4.05 -30.09 8.87
C ILE A 8 4.02 -31.45 8.19
N GLY A 9 4.73 -31.60 7.07
CA GLY A 9 4.83 -32.89 6.37
C GLY A 9 5.41 -33.99 7.27
N SER A 10 6.49 -33.69 7.99
CA SER A 10 7.13 -34.66 8.89
C SER A 10 6.20 -35.10 10.03
N GLU A 11 5.44 -34.17 10.61
CA GLU A 11 4.46 -34.44 11.67
C GLU A 11 3.21 -35.16 11.14
N ARG A 12 2.79 -34.91 9.89
CA ARG A 12 1.59 -35.52 9.31
C ARG A 12 1.80 -36.99 8.97
N PHE A 13 3.02 -37.37 8.60
CA PHE A 13 3.36 -38.71 8.14
C PHE A 13 4.12 -39.56 9.17
N THR A 14 4.17 -39.16 10.45
CA THR A 14 4.66 -40.04 11.53
C THR A 14 3.70 -41.21 11.75
N ALA A 15 4.20 -42.30 12.33
CA ALA A 15 3.39 -43.47 12.70
C ALA A 15 2.30 -43.17 13.74
N ALA A 16 2.48 -42.12 14.56
CA ALA A 16 1.50 -41.62 15.52
C ALA A 16 1.50 -40.08 15.48
N PRO A 17 0.76 -39.47 14.54
CA PRO A 17 0.71 -38.02 14.40
C PRO A 17 0.08 -37.34 15.61
N ASN A 18 0.70 -36.27 16.12
CA ASN A 18 0.06 -35.43 17.11
C ASN A 18 -0.92 -34.47 16.42
N GLN A 19 -2.22 -34.75 16.55
CA GLN A 19 -3.28 -33.98 15.89
C GLN A 19 -3.37 -32.53 16.38
N GLU A 20 -3.17 -32.28 17.68
CA GLU A 20 -3.20 -30.92 18.23
C GLU A 20 -2.05 -30.08 17.65
N ARG A 21 -0.84 -30.66 17.64
CA ARG A 21 0.34 -30.02 17.06
C ARG A 21 0.20 -29.78 15.55
N LEU A 22 -0.43 -30.70 14.82
CA LEU A 22 -0.72 -30.51 13.40
C LEU A 22 -1.64 -29.32 13.16
N VAL A 23 -2.73 -29.21 13.92
CA VAL A 23 -3.66 -28.08 13.83
C VAL A 23 -2.94 -26.77 14.13
N GLU A 24 -2.09 -26.72 15.16
CA GLU A 24 -1.29 -25.54 15.48
C GLU A 24 -0.35 -25.14 14.34
N LEU A 25 0.38 -26.10 13.76
CA LEU A 25 1.34 -25.83 12.69
C LEU A 25 0.65 -25.38 11.39
N GLU A 26 -0.49 -25.98 11.05
CA GLU A 26 -1.31 -25.61 9.88
C GLU A 26 -1.92 -24.22 10.06
N THR A 27 -2.44 -23.93 11.25
CA THR A 27 -2.96 -22.61 11.62
C THR A 27 -1.86 -21.55 11.50
N LEU A 28 -0.67 -21.82 12.06
CA LEU A 28 0.48 -20.93 11.93
C LEU A 28 0.87 -20.71 10.47
N ARG A 29 0.84 -21.76 9.65
CA ARG A 29 1.17 -21.67 8.22
C ARG A 29 0.19 -20.79 7.46
N GLN A 30 -1.10 -20.87 7.78
CA GLN A 30 -2.14 -20.01 7.23
C GLN A 30 -1.96 -18.55 7.67
N TYR A 31 -1.77 -18.30 8.97
CA TYR A 31 -1.53 -16.94 9.48
C TYR A 31 -0.33 -16.27 8.81
N LEU A 32 0.76 -17.01 8.59
CA LEU A 32 1.94 -16.47 7.92
C LEU A 32 1.68 -16.16 6.44
N GLU A 33 0.81 -16.91 5.76
CA GLU A 33 0.40 -16.62 4.39
C GLU A 33 -0.42 -15.34 4.30
N GLU A 34 -1.42 -15.21 5.17
CA GLU A 34 -2.27 -14.01 5.27
C GLU A 34 -1.44 -12.77 5.63
N ALA A 35 -0.46 -12.91 6.52
CA ALA A 35 0.46 -11.82 6.87
C ALA A 35 1.34 -11.39 5.68
N VAL A 36 1.89 -12.34 4.90
CA VAL A 36 2.66 -12.02 3.70
C VAL A 36 1.79 -11.34 2.65
N GLU A 37 0.58 -11.85 2.40
CA GLU A 37 -0.35 -11.23 1.46
C GLU A 37 -0.72 -9.80 1.88
N ALA A 38 -0.91 -9.56 3.17
CA ALA A 38 -1.18 -8.23 3.70
C ALA A 38 0.03 -7.28 3.48
N VAL A 39 1.25 -7.78 3.70
CA VAL A 39 2.48 -7.02 3.46
C VAL A 39 2.64 -6.72 1.97
N ASP A 40 2.46 -7.70 1.08
CA ASP A 40 2.56 -7.51 -0.36
C ASP A 40 1.54 -6.47 -0.86
N LYS A 41 0.29 -6.51 -0.35
CA LYS A 41 -0.71 -5.49 -0.64
C LYS A 41 -0.27 -4.10 -0.15
N ALA A 42 0.33 -4.01 1.02
CA ALA A 42 0.84 -2.74 1.55
C ALA A 42 2.04 -2.21 0.73
N VAL A 43 2.94 -3.10 0.29
CA VAL A 43 4.09 -2.78 -0.56
C VAL A 43 3.62 -2.31 -1.93
N VAL A 44 2.67 -2.99 -2.57
CA VAL A 44 2.09 -2.55 -3.85
C VAL A 44 1.44 -1.18 -3.72
N LYS A 45 0.67 -0.95 -2.64
CA LYS A 45 0.09 0.38 -2.38
C LYS A 45 1.18 1.45 -2.27
N THR A 46 2.20 1.23 -1.46
CA THR A 46 3.27 2.22 -1.22
C THR A 46 4.20 2.43 -2.43
N ALA A 47 4.62 1.37 -3.11
CA ALA A 47 5.47 1.43 -4.31
C ALA A 47 4.82 2.24 -5.44
N ASN A 48 3.49 2.20 -5.53
CA ASN A 48 2.75 2.91 -6.58
C ASN A 48 2.44 4.37 -6.23
N ALA A 49 2.86 4.90 -5.07
CA ALA A 49 2.62 6.30 -4.72
C ALA A 49 3.21 7.28 -5.76
N THR A 50 4.40 6.98 -6.28
CA THR A 50 5.06 7.79 -7.32
C THR A 50 4.30 7.73 -8.65
N GLU A 51 3.82 6.55 -9.05
CA GLU A 51 3.04 6.39 -10.29
C GLU A 51 1.69 7.09 -10.20
N ARG A 52 1.00 6.95 -9.06
CA ARG A 52 -0.25 7.65 -8.74
C ARG A 52 -0.07 9.16 -8.74
N LEU A 53 1.02 9.65 -8.15
CA LEU A 53 1.37 11.06 -8.17
C LEU A 53 1.63 11.56 -9.60
N LYS A 54 2.36 10.79 -10.40
CA LYS A 54 2.62 11.12 -11.81
C LYS A 54 1.31 11.18 -12.59
N LYS A 55 0.47 10.15 -12.49
CA LYS A 55 -0.89 10.10 -13.06
C LYS A 55 -1.68 11.37 -12.70
N LEU A 56 -1.71 11.73 -11.42
CA LEU A 56 -2.42 12.90 -10.91
C LEU A 56 -1.86 14.21 -11.48
N LEU A 57 -0.54 14.43 -11.43
CA LEU A 57 0.06 15.70 -11.85
C LEU A 57 0.10 15.87 -13.37
N THR A 58 0.20 14.80 -14.15
CA THR A 58 0.24 14.86 -15.62
C THR A 58 -1.14 14.78 -16.30
N SER A 59 -2.21 14.44 -15.57
CA SER A 59 -3.55 14.36 -16.16
C SER A 59 -4.04 15.69 -16.73
N ARG A 60 -4.95 15.65 -17.71
CA ARG A 60 -5.53 16.88 -18.26
C ARG A 60 -6.54 17.50 -17.29
N ASP A 61 -7.42 16.68 -16.71
CA ASP A 61 -8.40 17.10 -15.72
C ASP A 61 -8.05 16.52 -14.34
N LYS A 62 -7.69 17.39 -13.39
CA LYS A 62 -7.32 16.99 -12.04
C LYS A 62 -8.51 16.49 -11.24
N LYS A 63 -9.69 17.07 -11.42
CA LYS A 63 -10.88 16.72 -10.64
C LYS A 63 -11.37 15.33 -11.03
N GLU A 64 -11.46 15.07 -12.33
CA GLU A 64 -11.83 13.75 -12.84
C GLU A 64 -10.84 12.68 -12.35
N THR A 65 -9.53 12.92 -12.51
CA THR A 65 -8.51 11.96 -12.04
C THR A 65 -8.56 11.75 -10.52
N ILE A 66 -8.80 12.79 -9.71
CA ILE A 66 -8.97 12.62 -8.25
C ILE A 66 -10.18 11.73 -7.94
N LEU A 67 -11.31 11.90 -8.64
CA LEU A 67 -12.50 11.07 -8.43
C LEU A 67 -12.27 9.60 -8.84
N GLU A 68 -11.58 9.38 -9.96
CA GLU A 68 -11.17 8.04 -10.40
C GLU A 68 -10.23 7.36 -9.39
N MET A 69 -9.23 8.10 -8.90
CA MET A 69 -8.31 7.59 -7.89
C MET A 69 -9.02 7.32 -6.56
N ALA A 70 -9.97 8.17 -6.18
CA ALA A 70 -10.78 7.98 -4.98
C ALA A 70 -11.62 6.69 -5.08
N SER A 71 -12.28 6.43 -6.22
CA SER A 71 -13.09 5.23 -6.40
C SER A 71 -12.25 3.94 -6.40
N ALA A 72 -10.99 4.02 -6.82
CA ALA A 72 -10.02 2.93 -6.77
C ALA A 72 -9.30 2.79 -5.41
N ASN A 73 -9.63 3.60 -4.39
CA ASN A 73 -8.90 3.66 -3.11
C ASN A 73 -7.40 3.94 -3.27
N GLU A 74 -7.03 4.74 -4.27
CA GLU A 74 -5.66 5.13 -4.60
C GLU A 74 -5.19 6.40 -3.87
N ILE A 75 -6.03 7.01 -3.03
CA ILE A 75 -5.67 8.22 -2.26
C ILE A 75 -5.40 7.82 -0.81
N ASP A 76 -4.13 7.58 -0.49
CA ASP A 76 -3.64 7.23 0.84
C ASP A 76 -2.66 8.28 1.38
N GLN A 77 -2.23 8.09 2.63
CA GLN A 77 -1.31 9.00 3.30
C GLN A 77 0.03 9.12 2.55
N ALA A 78 0.54 8.01 1.99
CA ALA A 78 1.79 8.00 1.26
C ALA A 78 1.75 8.91 0.01
N LEU A 79 0.63 8.92 -0.72
CA LEU A 79 0.43 9.84 -1.84
C LEU A 79 0.43 11.31 -1.38
N LEU A 80 -0.25 11.63 -0.29
CA LEU A 80 -0.33 13.00 0.23
C LEU A 80 1.01 13.50 0.79
N ASP A 81 1.79 12.61 1.40
CA ASP A 81 3.12 12.91 1.92
C ASP A 81 4.10 13.18 0.78
N LEU A 82 4.07 12.36 -0.28
CA LEU A 82 4.91 12.58 -1.45
C LEU A 82 4.55 13.90 -2.17
N LEU A 83 3.26 14.20 -2.25
CA LEU A 83 2.79 15.49 -2.79
C LEU A 83 3.26 16.67 -1.93
N GLN A 84 3.28 16.52 -0.59
CA GLN A 84 3.83 17.53 0.32
C GLN A 84 5.33 17.74 0.13
N GLN A 85 6.11 16.65 0.05
CA GLN A 85 7.55 16.73 -0.18
C GLN A 85 7.86 17.48 -1.49
N ASN A 86 7.07 17.27 -2.54
CA ASN A 86 7.22 18.00 -3.79
C ASN A 86 6.85 19.49 -3.68
N ILE A 87 5.83 19.84 -2.89
CA ILE A 87 5.49 21.24 -2.59
C ILE A 87 6.65 21.92 -1.87
N ASP A 88 7.20 21.28 -0.85
CA ASP A 88 8.31 21.84 -0.06
C ASP A 88 9.58 21.98 -0.90
N ALA A 89 9.88 20.99 -1.75
CA ALA A 89 10.99 21.07 -2.70
C ALA A 89 10.82 22.22 -3.71
N ALA A 90 9.61 22.41 -4.25
CA ALA A 90 9.32 23.51 -5.17
C ALA A 90 9.46 24.88 -4.48
N ARG A 91 8.98 25.01 -3.23
CA ARG A 91 9.15 26.22 -2.42
C ARG A 91 10.62 26.51 -2.14
N ALA A 92 11.40 25.49 -1.77
CA ALA A 92 12.84 25.62 -1.54
C ALA A 92 13.61 26.04 -2.81
N ALA A 93 13.12 25.64 -3.99
CA ALA A 93 13.64 26.06 -5.29
C ALA A 93 13.04 27.39 -5.80
N GLU A 94 12.31 28.13 -4.96
CA GLU A 94 11.63 29.40 -5.28
C GLU A 94 10.60 29.28 -6.43
N GLN A 95 10.11 28.07 -6.70
CA GLN A 95 9.08 27.79 -7.70
C GLN A 95 7.67 27.95 -7.10
N THR A 96 7.24 29.20 -6.92
CA THR A 96 5.99 29.53 -6.22
C THR A 96 4.75 29.00 -6.94
N ALA A 97 4.65 29.22 -8.26
CA ALA A 97 3.46 28.79 -9.03
C ALA A 97 3.28 27.26 -9.07
N PRO A 98 4.31 26.44 -9.30
CA PRO A 98 4.21 24.98 -9.15
C PRO A 98 3.82 24.54 -7.74
N ALA A 99 4.38 25.16 -6.70
CA ALA A 99 4.05 24.84 -5.31
C ALA A 99 2.56 25.10 -5.01
N GLU A 100 2.05 26.28 -5.36
CA GLU A 100 0.64 26.64 -5.17
C GLU A 100 -0.31 25.72 -5.95
N PHE A 101 0.08 25.33 -7.16
CA PHE A 101 -0.69 24.38 -7.96
C PHE A 101 -0.79 23.02 -7.28
N MET A 102 0.35 22.46 -6.85
CA MET A 102 0.39 21.16 -6.16
C MET A 102 -0.37 21.20 -4.84
N GLU A 103 -0.36 22.34 -4.13
CA GLU A 103 -1.10 22.51 -2.89
C GLU A 103 -2.62 22.50 -3.10
N LYS A 104 -3.11 23.16 -4.16
CA LYS A 104 -4.54 23.07 -4.55
C LYS A 104 -4.94 21.63 -4.86
N VAL A 105 -4.08 20.89 -5.57
CA VAL A 105 -4.29 19.47 -5.87
C VAL A 105 -4.29 18.63 -4.58
N LYS A 106 -3.37 18.90 -3.64
CA LYS A 106 -3.28 18.21 -2.35
C LYS A 106 -4.55 18.40 -1.54
N VAL A 107 -5.02 19.64 -1.41
CA VAL A 107 -6.25 19.98 -0.67
C VAL A 107 -7.47 19.30 -1.29
N ALA A 108 -7.52 19.20 -2.62
CA ALA A 108 -8.61 18.50 -3.30
C ALA A 108 -8.56 16.99 -3.07
N ALA A 109 -7.38 16.37 -3.19
CA ALA A 109 -7.20 14.93 -2.99
C ALA A 109 -7.43 14.51 -1.53
N ALA A 110 -6.99 15.32 -0.55
CA ALA A 110 -7.10 15.01 0.88
C ALA A 110 -8.55 14.79 1.37
N LYS A 111 -9.56 15.30 0.64
CA LYS A 111 -10.98 15.06 0.93
C LYS A 111 -11.40 13.60 0.76
N TYR A 112 -10.60 12.82 0.02
CA TYR A 112 -10.83 11.43 -0.30
C TYR A 112 -9.77 10.51 0.33
N LEU A 113 -9.03 11.02 1.33
CA LEU A 113 -8.04 10.24 2.04
C LEU A 113 -8.70 9.01 2.66
N VAL A 114 -8.21 7.84 2.26
CA VAL A 114 -8.59 6.58 2.91
C VAL A 114 -7.81 6.48 4.22
N THR A 115 -8.47 6.83 5.33
CA THR A 115 -7.99 6.50 6.67
C THR A 115 -8.41 5.06 6.94
N VAL A 116 -7.45 4.13 6.82
CA VAL A 116 -7.63 2.75 7.33
C VAL A 116 -7.61 2.78 8.85
#